data_AF-A0A9D6FEL4-F1
#
_entry.id   AF-A0A9D6FEL4-F1
#
_cell.length_a   1.000
_cell.length_b   1.000
_cell.length_c   1.000
_cell.angle_alpha   90.00
_cell.angle_beta   90.00
_cell.angle_gamma   90.00
#
_symmetry.space_group_name_H-M   'P 1'
#
loop_
_entity.id
_entity.type
_entity.pdbx_description
1 polymer ?
#
loop_
_entity_poly.entity_id
_entity_poly.type
_entity_poly.pdbx_seq_one_letter_code
_entity_poly.pdbx_strand_id
1 'polypeptide(L)'
;MTVGMLLLAGTVWGSEKQDERLKNAQQVFQAIMDTPDKGIPQDLLARAACIGVIPSVKKLAIGFGGQHGSGYVLCRKNQGKGAWGPPSGFSLSGGSFGLQLGASATDFVLLFMNTESIEKLLQDKFTLGADASVAAGPVGRSAVAATDAQMTAKVLSYSRSKGLFAGLALNGAVLRPSGDDNEELYGRKMSPKDILLTGNVAPPAAASGLLQLLTKYSSSPTKKPL
;
A
#
# COMPACT_ATOMS: atom_id res chain seq x y z
N MET A 1 -25.66 46.54 -6.88
CA MET A 1 -24.41 45.83 -6.51
C MET A 1 -24.66 44.35 -6.71
N THR A 2 -24.19 43.79 -7.82
CA THR A 2 -24.37 42.38 -8.20
C THR A 2 -23.28 41.53 -7.54
N VAL A 3 -23.70 40.55 -6.73
CA VAL A 3 -22.81 39.56 -6.12
C VAL A 3 -22.53 38.49 -7.18
N GLY A 4 -21.30 38.44 -7.68
CA GLY A 4 -20.82 37.39 -8.56
C GLY A 4 -20.50 36.14 -7.76
N MET A 5 -21.36 35.13 -7.87
CA MET A 5 -21.13 33.78 -7.34
C MET A 5 -20.17 33.05 -8.29
N LEU A 6 -18.88 33.04 -7.96
CA LEU A 6 -17.87 32.22 -8.63
C LEU A 6 -18.08 30.75 -8.20
N LEU A 7 -18.61 29.92 -9.09
CA LEU A 7 -18.67 28.48 -8.92
C LEU A 7 -17.27 27.88 -9.15
N LEU A 8 -16.61 27.45 -8.07
CA LEU A 8 -15.39 26.64 -8.12
C LEU A 8 -15.73 25.20 -8.55
N ALA A 9 -15.82 24.97 -9.86
CA ALA A 9 -16.14 23.65 -10.42
C ALA A 9 -14.92 22.70 -10.56
N GLY A 10 -13.76 23.05 -9.98
CA GLY A 10 -12.49 22.37 -10.27
C GLY A 10 -12.08 21.20 -9.37
N THR A 11 -12.77 20.94 -8.24
CA THR A 11 -12.29 19.99 -7.22
C THR A 11 -13.04 18.65 -7.19
N VAL A 12 -14.20 18.55 -7.86
CA VAL A 12 -15.07 17.37 -7.74
C VAL A 12 -14.47 16.15 -8.44
N TRP A 13 -14.02 16.29 -9.69
CA TRP A 13 -13.50 15.16 -10.49
C TRP A 13 -12.22 14.54 -9.92
N GLY A 14 -11.43 15.35 -9.22
CA GLY A 14 -10.21 14.85 -8.61
C GLY A 14 -10.46 13.96 -7.40
N SER A 15 -11.36 14.41 -6.52
CA SER A 15 -11.78 13.63 -5.35
C SER A 15 -12.39 12.27 -5.72
N GLU A 16 -13.19 12.21 -6.79
CA GLU A 16 -13.81 10.96 -7.27
C GLU A 16 -12.77 9.91 -7.67
N LYS A 17 -11.70 10.32 -8.36
CA LYS A 17 -10.62 9.41 -8.77
C LYS A 17 -9.86 8.85 -7.57
N GLN A 18 -9.62 9.66 -6.55
CA GLN A 18 -8.95 9.21 -5.33
C GLN A 18 -9.85 8.30 -4.49
N ASP A 19 -11.14 8.62 -4.39
CA ASP A 19 -12.14 7.79 -3.70
C ASP A 19 -12.28 6.42 -4.37
N GLU A 20 -12.33 6.39 -5.70
CA GLU A 20 -12.34 5.14 -6.46
C GLU A 20 -11.06 4.33 -6.22
N ARG A 21 -9.89 4.99 -6.19
CA ARG A 21 -8.61 4.30 -5.91
C ARG A 21 -8.57 3.75 -4.48
N LEU A 22 -9.11 4.46 -3.48
CA LEU A 22 -9.22 3.97 -2.10
C LEU A 22 -10.13 2.75 -2.03
N LYS A 23 -11.25 2.77 -2.75
CA LYS A 23 -12.15 1.62 -2.90
C LYS A 23 -11.46 0.44 -3.59
N ASN A 24 -10.68 0.68 -4.64
CA ASN A 24 -9.91 -0.35 -5.32
C ASN A 24 -8.82 -0.93 -4.39
N ALA A 25 -8.15 -0.10 -3.59
CA ALA A 25 -7.21 -0.57 -2.57
C ALA A 25 -7.90 -1.45 -1.50
N GLN A 26 -9.09 -1.06 -1.03
CA GLN A 26 -9.92 -1.90 -0.16
C GLN A 26 -10.21 -3.26 -0.80
N GLN A 27 -10.67 -3.27 -2.06
CA GLN A 27 -10.99 -4.50 -2.78
C GLN A 27 -9.77 -5.41 -2.98
N VAL A 28 -8.62 -4.82 -3.31
CA VAL A 28 -7.36 -5.55 -3.44
C VAL A 28 -6.98 -6.21 -2.12
N PHE A 29 -7.00 -5.44 -1.03
CA PHE A 29 -6.66 -5.98 0.28
C PHE A 29 -7.61 -7.10 0.68
N GLN A 30 -8.93 -6.89 0.53
CA GLN A 30 -9.93 -7.92 0.80
C GLN A 30 -9.72 -9.18 -0.04
N ALA A 31 -9.48 -9.04 -1.34
CA ALA A 31 -9.28 -10.17 -2.23
C ALA A 31 -8.03 -11.00 -1.89
N ILE A 32 -6.96 -10.35 -1.41
CA ILE A 32 -5.78 -11.07 -0.92
C ILE A 32 -6.13 -11.82 0.37
N MET A 33 -6.81 -11.18 1.32
CA MET A 33 -7.18 -11.80 2.59
C MET A 33 -8.18 -12.96 2.43
N ASP A 34 -9.08 -12.88 1.44
CA ASP A 34 -10.09 -13.91 1.16
C ASP A 34 -9.55 -15.10 0.36
N THR A 35 -8.30 -15.06 -0.09
CA THR A 35 -7.75 -16.17 -0.86
C THR A 35 -7.44 -17.35 0.06
N PRO A 36 -8.04 -18.53 -0.18
CA PRO A 36 -7.81 -19.72 0.65
C PRO A 36 -6.32 -20.07 0.71
N ASP A 37 -5.81 -20.23 1.93
CA ASP A 37 -4.40 -20.57 2.24
C ASP A 37 -3.33 -19.68 1.59
N LYS A 38 -3.72 -18.52 1.03
CA LYS A 38 -2.81 -17.58 0.38
C LYS A 38 -2.92 -16.14 0.90
N GLY A 39 -3.78 -15.92 1.89
CA GLY A 39 -3.87 -14.65 2.59
C GLY A 39 -2.61 -14.32 3.39
N ILE A 40 -2.49 -13.04 3.73
CA ILE A 40 -1.43 -12.52 4.60
C ILE A 40 -1.64 -13.10 6.01
N PRO A 41 -0.63 -13.74 6.61
CA PRO A 41 -0.71 -14.19 8.00
C PRO A 41 -1.05 -13.06 8.95
N GLN A 42 -2.05 -13.27 9.83
CA GLN A 42 -2.54 -12.23 10.73
C GLN A 42 -1.45 -11.73 11.69
N ASP A 43 -0.51 -12.59 12.08
CA ASP A 43 0.62 -12.20 12.95
C ASP A 43 1.59 -11.24 12.24
N LEU A 44 1.75 -11.36 10.92
CA LEU A 44 2.56 -10.43 10.12
C LEU A 44 1.84 -9.10 9.95
N LEU A 45 0.54 -9.14 9.65
CA LEU A 45 -0.28 -7.94 9.56
C LEU A 45 -0.37 -7.21 10.91
N ALA A 46 -0.43 -7.95 12.01
CA ALA A 46 -0.44 -7.39 13.37
C ALA A 46 0.91 -6.78 13.78
N ARG A 47 2.03 -7.20 13.17
CA ARG A 47 3.37 -6.64 13.40
C ARG A 47 3.75 -5.52 12.44
N ALA A 48 3.08 -5.42 11.29
CA ALA A 48 3.37 -4.39 10.30
C ALA A 48 3.18 -2.99 10.88
N ALA A 49 4.21 -2.14 10.76
CA ALA A 49 4.14 -0.75 11.16
C ALA A 49 3.30 0.08 10.18
N CYS A 50 3.44 -0.23 8.89
CA CYS A 50 2.64 0.38 7.83
C CYS A 50 2.29 -0.65 6.76
N ILE A 51 1.25 -0.36 5.98
CA ILE A 51 0.82 -1.14 4.83
C ILE A 51 0.72 -0.24 3.61
N GLY A 52 1.32 -0.66 2.50
CA GLY A 52 1.12 -0.07 1.17
C GLY A 52 0.16 -0.93 0.37
N VAL A 53 -0.85 -0.35 -0.25
CA VAL A 53 -1.77 -1.04 -1.16
C VAL A 53 -1.80 -0.31 -2.50
N ILE A 54 -1.36 -0.99 -3.55
CA ILE A 54 -1.17 -0.42 -4.88
C ILE A 54 -1.98 -1.24 -5.88
N PRO A 55 -3.23 -0.83 -6.16
CA PRO A 55 -4.07 -1.54 -7.11
C PRO A 55 -3.55 -1.35 -8.54
N SER A 56 -3.66 -2.41 -9.35
CA SER A 56 -3.49 -2.36 -10.81
C SER A 56 -2.20 -1.71 -11.28
N VAL A 57 -1.05 -2.07 -10.68
CA VAL A 57 0.27 -1.69 -11.21
C VAL A 57 0.40 -2.25 -12.61
N LYS A 58 0.44 -1.35 -13.58
CA LYS A 58 0.55 -1.68 -14.99
C LYS A 58 1.99 -2.05 -15.28
N LYS A 59 2.19 -3.17 -15.96
CA LYS A 59 3.50 -3.59 -16.49
C LYS A 59 3.39 -3.68 -17.99
N LEU A 60 4.35 -3.10 -18.69
CA LEU A 60 4.47 -3.15 -20.14
C LEU A 60 5.86 -3.72 -20.44
N ALA A 61 5.94 -4.91 -21.03
CA ALA A 61 7.23 -5.52 -21.36
C ALA A 61 7.21 -6.26 -22.71
N ILE A 62 8.25 -6.00 -23.52
CA ILE A 62 8.69 -6.82 -24.66
C ILE A 62 10.21 -7.00 -24.46
N GLY A 63 10.61 -7.98 -23.64
CA GLY A 63 11.99 -8.12 -23.16
C GLY A 63 12.31 -7.16 -22.02
N PHE A 64 12.50 -5.87 -22.34
CA PHE A 64 12.65 -4.79 -21.35
C PHE A 64 11.39 -3.94 -21.30
N GLY A 65 11.04 -3.48 -20.11
CA GLY A 65 9.77 -2.83 -19.87
C GLY A 65 9.77 -1.93 -18.65
N GLY A 66 8.64 -1.28 -18.45
CA GLY A 66 8.36 -0.45 -17.29
C GLY A 66 7.14 -0.94 -16.53
N GLN A 67 7.14 -0.70 -15.23
CA GLN A 67 5.95 -0.82 -14.41
C GLN A 67 5.64 0.51 -13.72
N HIS A 68 4.35 0.84 -13.63
CA HIS A 68 3.87 2.02 -12.94
C HIS A 68 2.49 1.79 -12.31
N GLY A 69 2.29 2.33 -11.12
CA GLY A 69 0.98 2.36 -10.47
C GLY A 69 0.94 3.35 -9.32
N SER A 70 -0.27 3.65 -8.87
CA SER A 70 -0.53 4.56 -7.76
C SER A 70 -1.40 3.88 -6.73
N GLY A 71 -1.16 4.19 -5.46
CA GLY A 71 -1.81 3.56 -4.33
C GLY A 71 -1.65 4.38 -3.07
N TYR A 72 -1.87 3.73 -1.94
CA TYR A 72 -1.82 4.39 -0.64
C TYR A 72 -0.97 3.62 0.35
N VAL A 73 -0.26 4.36 1.19
CA VAL A 73 0.37 3.83 2.39
C VAL A 73 -0.44 4.30 3.59
N LEU A 74 -0.66 3.40 4.55
CA LEU A 74 -1.30 3.67 5.83
C LEU A 74 -0.36 3.19 6.93
N CYS A 75 -0.13 4.03 7.93
CA CYS A 75 0.74 3.73 9.06
C CYS A 75 -0.05 3.63 10.34
N ARG A 76 0.35 2.74 11.24
CA ARG A 76 -0.21 2.69 12.59
C ARG A 76 0.33 3.83 13.42
N LYS A 77 -0.55 4.41 14.24
CA LYS A 77 -0.17 5.38 15.28
C LYS A 77 0.79 4.75 16.29
N ASN A 78 1.43 5.59 17.11
CA ASN A 78 2.34 5.15 18.18
C ASN A 78 3.45 4.22 17.67
N GLN A 79 4.10 4.61 16.56
CA GLN A 79 5.23 3.90 15.98
C GLN A 79 4.94 2.41 15.67
N GLY A 80 3.80 2.12 15.04
CA GLY A 80 3.49 0.75 14.60
C GLY A 80 2.58 -0.07 15.53
N LYS A 81 2.23 0.46 16.72
CA LYS A 81 1.50 -0.31 17.76
C LYS A 81 0.04 0.12 17.96
N GLY A 82 -0.35 1.28 17.45
CA GLY A 82 -1.69 1.83 17.60
C GLY A 82 -2.65 1.46 16.46
N ALA A 83 -3.80 2.14 16.46
CA ALA A 83 -4.76 2.05 15.37
C ALA A 83 -4.17 2.52 14.03
N TRP A 84 -4.72 2.01 12.93
CA TRP A 84 -4.38 2.45 11.58
C TRP A 84 -4.72 3.94 11.39
N GLY A 85 -3.76 4.67 10.82
CA GLY A 85 -3.87 6.10 10.52
C GLY A 85 -4.40 6.38 9.11
N PRO A 86 -4.49 7.66 8.75
CA PRO A 86 -5.02 8.09 7.47
C PRO A 86 -4.11 7.68 6.29
N PRO A 87 -4.67 7.52 5.07
CA PRO A 87 -3.89 7.13 3.89
C PRO A 87 -3.08 8.30 3.31
N SER A 88 -1.84 8.05 2.92
CA SER A 88 -1.05 8.95 2.08
C SER A 88 -0.87 8.32 0.70
N GLY A 89 -1.00 9.12 -0.37
CA GLY A 89 -0.79 8.71 -1.75
C GLY A 89 0.68 8.43 -2.05
N PHE A 90 0.93 7.35 -2.81
CA PHE A 90 2.25 6.97 -3.29
C PHE A 90 2.17 6.43 -4.72
N SER A 91 3.24 6.62 -5.48
CA SER A 91 3.45 5.96 -6.77
C SER A 91 4.53 4.89 -6.65
N LEU A 92 4.38 3.82 -7.42
CA LEU A 92 5.40 2.80 -7.65
C LEU A 92 5.81 2.87 -9.12
N SER A 93 7.11 2.88 -9.38
CA SER A 93 7.69 2.88 -10.72
C SER A 93 8.91 1.99 -10.76
N GLY A 94 9.20 1.29 -11.86
CA GLY A 94 10.42 0.50 -11.93
C GLY A 94 10.62 -0.14 -13.30
N GLY A 95 11.81 -0.68 -13.51
CA GLY A 95 12.03 -1.60 -14.62
C GLY A 95 11.22 -2.87 -14.42
N SER A 96 10.80 -3.48 -15.52
CA SER A 96 10.27 -4.85 -15.53
C SER A 96 11.01 -5.66 -16.59
N PHE A 97 11.48 -6.84 -16.22
CA PHE A 97 12.03 -7.83 -17.15
C PHE A 97 11.03 -8.96 -17.31
N GLY A 98 10.69 -9.33 -18.54
CA GLY A 98 9.69 -10.36 -18.79
C GLY A 98 9.80 -10.96 -20.19
N LEU A 99 9.78 -12.29 -20.24
CA LEU A 99 9.65 -13.07 -21.47
C LEU A 99 8.22 -13.03 -22.05
N GLN A 100 7.26 -12.56 -21.25
CA GLN A 100 5.87 -12.44 -21.63
C GLN A 100 5.66 -11.10 -22.36
N LEU A 101 5.44 -11.18 -23.67
CA LEU A 101 5.07 -10.04 -24.50
C LEU A 101 3.69 -9.55 -24.07
N GLY A 102 3.59 -8.30 -23.58
CA GLY A 102 2.30 -7.64 -23.42
C GLY A 102 2.16 -6.71 -22.23
N ALA A 103 0.91 -6.31 -22.02
CA ALA A 103 0.48 -5.48 -20.90
C ALA A 103 -0.18 -6.37 -19.82
N SER A 104 0.25 -6.20 -18.57
CA SER A 104 -0.40 -6.85 -17.44
C SER A 104 -0.68 -5.84 -16.34
N ALA A 105 -1.59 -6.20 -15.43
CA ALA A 105 -1.88 -5.43 -14.22
C ALA A 105 -1.74 -6.36 -13.02
N THR A 106 -0.97 -5.93 -12.03
CA THR A 106 -0.74 -6.66 -10.78
C THR A 106 -1.10 -5.76 -9.62
N ASP A 107 -1.88 -6.29 -8.69
CA ASP A 107 -2.15 -5.65 -7.42
C ASP A 107 -1.03 -5.99 -6.45
N PHE A 108 -0.57 -5.00 -5.67
CA PHE A 108 0.44 -5.20 -4.63
C PHE A 108 -0.06 -4.77 -3.25
N VAL A 109 0.27 -5.59 -2.25
CA VAL A 109 0.21 -5.22 -0.83
C VAL A 109 1.62 -5.36 -0.24
N LEU A 110 2.10 -4.30 0.39
CA LEU A 110 3.42 -4.20 1.00
C LEU A 110 3.26 -4.04 2.50
N LEU A 111 3.86 -4.93 3.30
CA LEU A 111 3.98 -4.74 4.74
C LEU A 111 5.34 -4.15 5.05
N PHE A 112 5.35 -2.99 5.67
CA PHE A 112 6.56 -2.38 6.22
C PHE A 112 6.68 -2.81 7.67
N MET A 113 7.70 -3.63 7.97
CA MET A 113 7.84 -4.30 9.27
C MET A 113 8.50 -3.41 10.33
N ASN A 114 9.01 -2.24 9.94
CA ASN A 114 9.61 -1.24 10.83
C ASN A 114 9.31 0.19 10.36
N THR A 115 9.41 1.14 11.28
CA THR A 115 9.20 2.58 11.03
C THR A 115 10.36 3.21 10.27
N GLU A 116 11.59 2.71 10.42
CA GLU A 116 12.78 3.23 9.71
C GLU A 116 12.60 3.22 8.18
N SER A 117 11.99 2.16 7.64
CA SER A 117 11.73 2.04 6.20
C SER A 117 10.80 3.16 5.72
N ILE A 118 9.90 3.60 6.58
CA ILE A 118 8.92 4.64 6.28
C ILE A 118 9.56 6.02 6.38
N GLU A 119 10.39 6.24 7.39
CA GLU A 119 11.15 7.49 7.50
C GLU A 119 12.00 7.75 6.25
N LYS A 120 12.66 6.72 5.71
CA LYS A 120 13.36 6.82 4.41
C LYS A 120 12.40 7.09 3.26
N LEU A 121 11.26 6.39 3.21
CA LEU A 121 10.23 6.59 2.19
C LEU A 121 9.68 8.02 2.15
N LEU A 122 9.68 8.71 3.29
CA LEU A 122 9.18 10.08 3.43
C LEU A 122 10.18 11.15 2.93
N GLN A 123 11.44 10.81 2.66
CA GLN A 123 12.47 11.81 2.32
C GLN A 123 12.47 12.23 0.84
N ASP A 124 12.39 11.29 -0.10
CA ASP A 124 12.37 11.58 -1.55
C ASP A 124 11.83 10.36 -2.32
N LYS A 125 12.66 9.31 -2.40
CA LYS A 125 12.35 8.08 -3.12
C LYS A 125 12.87 6.90 -2.33
N PHE A 126 12.16 5.77 -2.45
CA PHE A 126 12.50 4.55 -1.74
C PHE A 126 12.56 3.39 -2.71
N THR A 127 13.76 2.87 -2.91
CA THR A 127 14.06 1.79 -3.83
C THR A 127 13.99 0.46 -3.10
N LEU A 128 12.98 -0.33 -3.43
CA LEU A 128 12.80 -1.66 -2.88
C LEU A 128 13.99 -2.56 -3.26
N GLY A 129 14.63 -3.18 -2.27
CA GLY A 129 15.84 -3.98 -2.44
C GLY A 129 17.16 -3.23 -2.28
N ALA A 130 17.17 -1.89 -2.41
CA ALA A 130 18.38 -1.07 -2.19
C ALA A 130 18.29 -0.28 -0.87
N ASP A 131 17.18 0.41 -0.62
CA ASP A 131 16.97 1.21 0.60
C ASP A 131 16.46 0.37 1.77
N ALA A 132 15.80 -0.75 1.45
CA ALA A 132 15.33 -1.77 2.39
C ALA A 132 15.24 -3.14 1.70
N SER A 133 15.56 -4.20 2.45
CA SER A 133 15.34 -5.57 1.98
C SER A 133 13.85 -5.82 1.74
N VAL A 134 13.54 -6.34 0.55
CA VAL A 134 12.19 -6.73 0.16
C VAL A 134 12.18 -8.23 -0.13
N ALA A 135 11.16 -8.93 0.37
CA ALA A 135 10.95 -10.34 0.08
C ALA A 135 9.46 -10.60 -0.19
N ALA A 136 9.15 -11.61 -1.00
CA ALA A 136 7.78 -12.10 -1.09
C ALA A 136 7.36 -12.63 0.28
N GLY A 137 6.22 -12.16 0.80
CA GLY A 137 5.75 -12.56 2.13
C GLY A 137 5.27 -14.00 2.16
N PRO A 138 5.42 -14.72 3.28
CA PRO A 138 4.83 -16.03 3.42
C PRO A 138 3.31 -15.92 3.47
N VAL A 139 2.63 -16.99 3.05
CA VAL A 139 1.17 -17.03 2.96
C VAL A 139 0.59 -18.24 3.67
N GLY A 140 -0.65 -18.12 4.16
CA GLY A 140 -1.39 -19.21 4.78
C GLY A 140 -0.65 -19.92 5.91
N ARG A 141 -0.90 -21.22 6.08
CA ARG A 141 -0.24 -22.06 7.10
C ARG A 141 1.24 -22.29 6.83
N SER A 142 1.69 -22.06 5.59
CA SER A 142 3.09 -22.15 5.18
C SER A 142 3.96 -21.04 5.75
N ALA A 143 3.39 -20.06 6.47
CA ALA A 143 4.16 -19.07 7.22
C ALA A 143 5.07 -19.66 8.31
N VAL A 144 4.75 -20.85 8.81
CA VAL A 144 5.62 -21.58 9.74
C VAL A 144 6.91 -22.07 9.05
N ALA A 145 6.91 -22.16 7.71
CA ALA A 145 8.05 -22.54 6.89
C ALA A 145 8.70 -21.34 6.18
N ALA A 146 8.50 -20.11 6.69
CA ALA A 146 9.15 -18.93 6.13
C ALA A 146 10.68 -19.06 6.20
N THR A 147 11.36 -18.64 5.14
CA THR A 147 12.83 -18.65 5.06
C THR A 147 13.43 -17.49 5.88
N ASP A 148 14.69 -17.60 6.28
CA ASP A 148 15.40 -16.55 7.03
C ASP A 148 15.39 -15.19 6.31
N ALA A 149 15.48 -15.21 4.97
CA ALA A 149 15.38 -14.00 4.15
C ALA A 149 14.02 -13.30 4.30
N GLN A 150 12.92 -14.07 4.41
CA GLN A 150 11.58 -13.50 4.66
C GLN A 150 11.45 -12.99 6.10
N MET A 151 12.06 -13.68 7.07
CA MET A 151 11.99 -13.30 8.49
C MET A 151 12.75 -12.01 8.80
N THR A 152 13.79 -11.70 8.03
CA THR A 152 14.65 -10.51 8.18
C THR A 152 14.33 -9.38 7.20
N ALA A 153 13.41 -9.59 6.25
CA ALA A 153 13.02 -8.57 5.29
C ALA A 153 12.35 -7.38 5.99
N LYS A 154 12.80 -6.16 5.66
CA LYS A 154 12.18 -4.92 6.17
C LYS A 154 10.83 -4.65 5.50
N VAL A 155 10.64 -5.14 4.27
CA VAL A 155 9.39 -5.06 3.51
C VAL A 155 8.98 -6.45 3.03
N LEU A 156 7.75 -6.86 3.32
CA LEU A 156 7.15 -8.07 2.75
C LEU A 156 6.17 -7.68 1.64
N SER A 157 6.32 -8.26 0.46
CA SER A 157 5.44 -8.01 -0.69
C SER A 157 4.50 -9.19 -0.96
N TYR A 158 3.26 -8.85 -1.26
CA TYR A 158 2.22 -9.76 -1.69
C TYR A 158 1.66 -9.23 -3.01
N SER A 159 1.48 -10.12 -3.98
CA SER A 159 0.96 -9.73 -5.30
C SER A 159 -0.07 -10.68 -5.84
N ARG A 160 -1.05 -10.09 -6.53
CA ARG A 160 -2.15 -10.79 -7.18
C ARG A 160 -2.34 -10.23 -8.58
N SER A 161 -2.28 -11.10 -9.58
CA SER A 161 -2.54 -10.76 -11.00
C SER A 161 -3.78 -11.54 -11.44
N LYS A 162 -4.97 -10.91 -11.52
CA LYS A 162 -6.23 -11.49 -12.05
C LYS A 162 -6.34 -13.04 -12.02
N GLY A 163 -6.15 -13.67 -10.85
CA GLY A 163 -6.23 -15.14 -10.67
C GLY A 163 -4.91 -15.87 -10.36
N LEU A 164 -3.74 -15.22 -10.47
CA LEU A 164 -2.44 -15.80 -10.15
C LEU A 164 -1.70 -14.98 -9.08
N PHE A 165 -1.28 -15.66 -8.01
CA PHE A 165 -0.33 -15.13 -7.03
C PHE A 165 1.07 -15.37 -7.58
N ALA A 166 1.68 -14.32 -8.13
CA ALA A 166 3.05 -14.38 -8.62
C ALA A 166 3.94 -13.63 -7.63
N GLY A 167 4.97 -14.29 -7.11
CA GLY A 167 6.01 -13.65 -6.27
C GLY A 167 6.93 -12.75 -7.09
N LEU A 168 6.37 -11.78 -7.81
CA LEU A 168 7.12 -10.87 -8.67
C LEU A 168 8.05 -10.03 -7.80
N ALA A 169 9.34 -10.13 -8.05
CA ALA A 169 10.33 -9.30 -7.38
C ALA A 169 10.03 -7.82 -7.68
N LEU A 170 9.84 -7.04 -6.62
CA LEU A 170 9.79 -5.58 -6.68
C LEU A 170 11.18 -4.96 -6.56
N ASN A 171 12.24 -5.77 -6.58
CA ASN A 171 13.61 -5.30 -6.48
C ASN A 171 13.89 -4.29 -7.60
N GLY A 172 14.36 -3.10 -7.21
CA GLY A 172 14.61 -1.98 -8.11
C GLY A 172 13.38 -1.11 -8.40
N ALA A 173 12.20 -1.45 -7.91
CA ALA A 173 11.05 -0.55 -7.97
C ALA A 173 11.20 0.58 -6.94
N VAL A 174 10.84 1.79 -7.37
CA VAL A 174 10.93 3.02 -6.61
C VAL A 174 9.52 3.45 -6.20
N LEU A 175 9.32 3.54 -4.89
CA LEU A 175 8.19 4.18 -4.26
C LEU A 175 8.47 5.67 -4.08
N ARG A 176 7.51 6.52 -4.44
CA ARG A 176 7.59 7.98 -4.21
C ARG A 176 6.30 8.51 -3.60
N PRO A 177 6.38 9.37 -2.57
CA PRO A 177 5.21 10.06 -2.08
C PRO A 177 4.55 10.91 -3.17
N SER A 178 3.23 10.96 -3.18
CA SER A 178 2.44 11.72 -4.13
C SER A 178 1.77 12.90 -3.42
N GLY A 179 2.41 14.06 -3.49
CA GLY A 179 1.88 15.30 -2.91
C GLY A 179 0.56 15.72 -3.54
N ASP A 180 0.42 15.53 -4.85
CA ASP A 180 -0.79 15.90 -5.60
C ASP A 180 -1.97 15.02 -5.22
N ASP A 181 -1.78 13.69 -5.11
CA ASP A 181 -2.82 12.77 -4.64
C ASP A 181 -3.24 13.12 -3.19
N ASN A 182 -2.30 13.56 -2.36
CA ASN A 182 -2.60 14.00 -0.99
C ASN A 182 -3.39 15.32 -0.99
N GLU A 183 -3.00 16.30 -1.81
CA GLU A 183 -3.73 17.57 -1.91
C GLU A 183 -5.17 17.35 -2.37
N GLU A 184 -5.37 16.44 -3.32
CA GLU A 184 -6.68 16.03 -3.83
C GLU A 184 -7.51 15.29 -2.78
N LEU A 185 -6.91 14.38 -2.02
CA LEU A 185 -7.59 13.65 -0.93
C LEU A 185 -8.03 14.55 0.24
N TYR A 186 -7.22 15.53 0.59
CA TYR A 186 -7.42 16.34 1.81
C TYR A 186 -7.92 17.76 1.53
N GLY A 187 -8.05 18.15 0.26
CA GLY A 187 -8.43 19.50 -0.16
C GLY A 187 -7.41 20.58 0.18
N ARG A 188 -6.20 20.20 0.58
CA ARG A 188 -5.10 21.09 0.96
C ARG A 188 -3.78 20.34 0.89
N LYS A 189 -2.68 21.08 0.66
CA LYS A 189 -1.33 20.52 0.71
C LYS A 189 -1.07 19.87 2.06
N MET A 190 -0.75 18.58 2.03
CA MET A 190 -0.44 17.77 3.19
C MET A 190 0.84 17.01 2.91
N SER A 191 1.84 17.14 3.79
CA SER A 191 3.04 16.34 3.64
C SER A 191 2.75 14.88 4.02
N PRO A 192 3.35 13.90 3.33
CA PRO A 192 3.26 12.49 3.70
C PRO A 192 3.67 12.23 5.15
N LYS A 193 4.62 13.02 5.68
CA LYS A 193 5.07 12.94 7.07
C LYS A 193 3.97 13.31 8.05
N ASP A 194 3.23 14.39 7.77
CA ASP A 194 2.11 14.84 8.61
C ASP A 194 0.95 13.84 8.60
N ILE A 195 0.72 13.20 7.46
CA ILE A 195 -0.31 12.16 7.32
C ILE A 195 0.10 10.89 8.06
N LEU A 196 1.31 10.36 7.80
CA LEU A 196 1.70 9.02 8.24
C LEU A 196 2.29 8.96 9.65
N LEU A 197 3.07 9.95 10.07
CA LEU A 197 3.75 9.92 11.37
C LEU A 197 2.96 10.69 12.44
N THR A 198 2.49 11.89 12.09
CA THR A 198 1.71 12.72 13.01
C THR A 198 0.28 12.21 13.12
N GLY A 199 -0.36 11.88 11.99
CA GLY A 199 -1.67 11.22 11.98
C GLY A 199 -2.81 12.02 12.60
N ASN A 200 -2.66 13.36 12.65
CA ASN A 200 -3.63 14.31 13.22
C ASN A 200 -4.63 14.85 12.18
N VAL A 201 -4.76 14.17 11.04
CA VAL A 201 -5.76 14.46 10.02
C VAL A 201 -6.84 13.37 10.01
N ALA A 202 -8.08 13.78 9.83
CA ALA A 202 -9.19 12.85 9.67
C ALA A 202 -9.00 12.07 8.35
N PRO A 203 -9.12 10.73 8.36
CA PRO A 203 -9.13 9.96 7.12
C PRO A 203 -10.29 10.40 6.21
N PRO A 204 -10.10 10.46 4.88
CA PRO A 204 -11.18 10.69 3.92
C PRO A 204 -12.26 9.61 4.07
N ALA A 205 -13.53 9.97 3.81
CA ALA A 205 -14.66 9.05 3.99
C ALA A 205 -14.48 7.72 3.22
N ALA A 206 -13.96 7.79 1.99
CA ALA A 206 -13.67 6.62 1.16
C ALA A 206 -12.61 5.67 1.75
N ALA A 207 -11.76 6.13 2.68
CA ALA A 207 -10.77 5.29 3.35
C ALA A 207 -11.38 4.38 4.43
N SER A 208 -12.62 4.65 4.87
CA SER A 208 -13.25 3.96 6.00
C SER A 208 -13.31 2.45 5.81
N GLY A 209 -13.67 1.98 4.62
CA GLY A 209 -13.77 0.54 4.35
C GLY A 209 -12.41 -0.16 4.43
N LEU A 210 -11.36 0.43 3.85
CA LEU A 210 -10.00 -0.11 3.97
C LEU A 210 -9.53 -0.13 5.44
N LEU A 211 -9.75 0.94 6.20
CA LEU A 211 -9.38 1.02 7.62
C LEU A 211 -10.10 -0.02 8.48
N GLN A 212 -11.38 -0.27 8.22
CA GLN A 212 -12.15 -1.30 8.93
C GLN A 212 -11.57 -2.70 8.66
N LEU A 213 -11.23 -3.02 7.41
CA LEU A 213 -10.61 -4.30 7.07
C LEU A 213 -9.24 -4.46 7.73
N LEU A 214 -8.38 -3.44 7.63
CA LEU A 214 -7.07 -3.45 8.28
C LEU A 214 -7.20 -3.65 9.79
N THR A 215 -8.17 -3.00 10.42
CA THR A 215 -8.45 -3.18 11.85
C THR A 215 -8.89 -4.61 12.14
N LYS A 216 -9.90 -5.12 11.43
CA LYS A 216 -10.44 -6.48 11.57
C LYS A 216 -9.37 -7.57 11.47
N TYR A 217 -8.49 -7.50 10.46
CA TYR A 217 -7.50 -8.55 10.22
C TYR A 217 -6.23 -8.39 11.08
N SER A 218 -5.99 -7.22 11.66
CA SER A 218 -4.79 -6.95 12.44
C SER A 218 -5.01 -6.98 13.96
N SER A 219 -6.26 -7.04 14.42
CA SER A 219 -6.61 -7.45 15.77
C SER A 219 -6.30 -8.93 15.95
N SER A 220 -5.26 -9.26 16.73
CA SER A 220 -4.95 -10.65 17.08
C SER A 220 -6.17 -11.33 17.69
N PRO A 221 -6.52 -12.57 17.30
CA PRO A 221 -7.27 -13.43 18.18
C PRO A 221 -6.46 -13.56 19.46
N THR A 222 -7.01 -13.08 20.57
CA THR A 222 -6.48 -13.38 21.90
C THR A 222 -6.17 -14.88 21.97
N LYS A 223 -4.91 -15.25 22.26
CA LYS A 223 -4.56 -16.64 22.56
C LYS A 223 -5.56 -17.13 23.62
N LYS A 224 -6.44 -18.06 23.24
CA LYS A 224 -7.26 -18.78 24.21
C LYS A 224 -6.27 -19.48 25.15
N PRO A 225 -6.26 -19.20 26.47
CA PRO A 225 -5.43 -19.98 27.37
C PRO A 225 -5.89 -21.44 27.28
N LEU A 226 -4.91 -22.33 27.11
CA LEU A 226 -5.08 -23.77 27.27
C LEU A 226 -5.50 -24.08 28.70
#